data_AF-A0A0W1R3Y2-F1
#
_entry.id   AF-A0A0W1R3Y2-F1
#
_cell.length_a   1.000
_cell.length_b   1.000
_cell.length_c   1.000
_cell.angle_alpha   90.00
_cell.angle_beta   90.00
_cell.angle_gamma   90.00
#
_symmetry.space_group_name_H-M   'P 1'
#
loop_
_entity.id
_entity.type
_entity.pdbx_description
1 polymer ?
#
loop_
_entity_poly.entity_id
_entity_poly.type
_entity_poly.pdbx_seq_one_letter_code
_entity_poly.pdbx_strand_id
1 'polypeptide(L)'
;MKVNCEGCAGCCIDWRPVAPEALDHERRGRRDPLDDTYNLVPLTRDEVKAFLDAGLGDAMTPRLFRADEGPNSVRVDGYDLAAIDGGPVFYVGLRKPPKPVGPFGLDATWLDACVFLDPETLRCRIHETDLYPTTCADYPGQNLTLGTETECERVERSYGGDRLLNDDPPERLRGLALGPQALGAKLFVYPDPEELAGVVDRLAAGETTDADRALFVGAAVGSRPGTTAVDEAKAKSGRERAQNASSWASTVVEMWTGQAGRRGSDARSVTDAAEREERQGAPPAAEW
;
A
#
# COMPACT_ATOMS: atom_id res chain seq x y z
N MET A 1 15.82 15.35 6.38
CA MET A 1 14.94 15.28 5.21
C MET A 1 13.64 16.05 5.38
N LYS A 2 13.32 16.89 4.40
CA LYS A 2 12.02 17.58 4.27
C LYS A 2 11.52 17.37 2.83
N VAL A 3 10.25 17.00 2.67
CA VAL A 3 9.63 16.82 1.36
C VAL A 3 8.46 17.76 1.19
N ASN A 4 8.29 18.28 -0.04
CA ASN A 4 7.09 19.01 -0.44
C ASN A 4 6.13 18.09 -1.20
N CYS A 5 5.20 17.46 -0.49
CA CYS A 5 4.13 16.68 -1.14
C CYS A 5 2.91 17.53 -1.52
N GLU A 6 2.89 18.83 -1.25
CA GLU A 6 1.78 19.68 -1.68
C GLU A 6 1.71 19.71 -3.21
N GLY A 7 0.60 19.23 -3.78
CA GLY A 7 0.49 19.03 -5.23
C GLY A 7 1.39 17.92 -5.79
N CYS A 8 2.03 17.10 -4.94
CA CYS A 8 2.85 15.95 -5.32
C CYS A 8 2.57 14.74 -4.44
N ALA A 9 2.01 13.70 -5.06
CA ALA A 9 1.72 12.43 -4.42
C ALA A 9 2.52 11.29 -5.08
N GLY A 10 3.82 11.53 -5.29
CA GLY A 10 4.74 10.65 -6.03
C GLY A 10 4.61 9.16 -5.66
N CYS A 11 4.89 8.80 -4.41
CA CYS A 11 4.75 7.41 -3.96
C CYS A 11 3.30 6.96 -3.75
N CYS A 12 2.34 7.90 -3.67
CA CYS A 12 0.94 7.62 -3.38
C CYS A 12 0.12 7.29 -4.64
N ILE A 13 0.50 7.80 -5.81
CA ILE A 13 -0.22 7.65 -7.10
C ILE A 13 0.46 6.59 -7.99
N ASP A 14 -0.34 5.84 -8.74
CA ASP A 14 0.10 5.07 -9.91
C ASP A 14 0.29 6.00 -11.12
N TRP A 15 1.55 6.32 -11.43
CA TRP A 15 1.93 7.22 -12.51
C TRP A 15 1.94 6.55 -13.89
N ARG A 16 1.91 5.22 -13.96
CA ARG A 16 2.04 4.46 -15.22
C ARG A 16 1.11 4.95 -16.34
N PRO A 17 -0.13 5.38 -16.08
CA PRO A 17 -1.03 5.85 -17.15
C PRO A 17 -0.68 7.23 -17.73
N VAL A 18 0.08 8.07 -17.00
CA VAL A 18 0.35 9.48 -17.36
C VAL A 18 1.83 9.82 -17.49
N ALA A 19 2.71 8.90 -17.08
CA ALA A 19 4.15 9.07 -17.20
C ALA A 19 4.60 9.00 -18.67
N PRO A 20 5.52 9.88 -19.12
CA PRO A 20 6.07 9.81 -20.46
C PRO A 20 6.97 8.58 -20.67
N GLU A 21 7.47 8.01 -19.58
CA GLU A 21 8.33 6.83 -19.57
C GLU A 21 7.59 5.63 -18.96
N ALA A 22 7.97 4.41 -19.37
CA ALA A 22 7.43 3.20 -18.75
C ALA A 22 7.95 3.05 -17.32
N LEU A 23 7.03 3.00 -16.35
CA LEU A 23 7.33 2.85 -14.93
C LEU A 23 6.97 1.45 -14.45
N ASP A 24 7.94 0.74 -13.89
CA ASP A 24 7.71 -0.55 -13.23
C ASP A 24 8.81 -0.86 -12.22
N HIS A 25 8.96 -0.01 -11.21
CA HIS A 25 10.06 -0.12 -10.25
C HIS A 25 9.83 -1.24 -9.20
N GLU A 26 8.59 -1.65 -8.96
CA GLU A 26 8.26 -2.77 -8.05
C GLU A 26 8.61 -4.15 -8.64
N ARG A 27 8.62 -4.31 -9.97
CA ARG A 27 9.06 -5.55 -10.65
C ARG A 27 10.55 -5.53 -11.03
N ARG A 28 11.34 -4.61 -10.49
CA ARG A 28 12.82 -4.61 -10.62
C ARG A 28 13.50 -5.54 -9.61
N GLY A 29 12.79 -5.97 -8.58
CA GLY A 29 13.29 -6.89 -7.55
C GLY A 29 13.39 -8.33 -8.04
N ARG A 30 14.04 -9.19 -7.25
CA ARG A 30 14.17 -10.62 -7.59
C ARG A 30 12.82 -11.34 -7.69
N ARG A 31 11.81 -10.91 -6.94
CA ARG A 31 10.51 -11.56 -6.89
C ARG A 31 9.41 -10.63 -7.35
N ASP A 32 8.58 -11.12 -8.27
CA ASP A 32 7.44 -10.38 -8.80
C ASP A 32 6.27 -10.37 -7.82
N PRO A 33 5.68 -9.21 -7.51
CA PRO A 33 4.37 -9.12 -6.88
C PRO A 33 3.31 -9.82 -7.73
N LEU A 34 2.41 -10.54 -7.06
CA LEU A 34 1.28 -11.19 -7.72
C LEU A 34 0.19 -10.18 -8.13
N ASP A 35 0.02 -9.12 -7.35
CA ASP A 35 -0.90 -8.02 -7.64
C ASP A 35 -0.31 -6.98 -8.61
N ASP A 36 -1.11 -6.00 -9.00
CA ASP A 36 -0.72 -4.88 -9.88
C ASP A 36 -0.66 -3.51 -9.16
N THR A 37 -0.58 -3.48 -7.81
CA THR A 37 -0.53 -2.23 -7.04
C THR A 37 0.81 -1.52 -7.28
N TYR A 38 0.77 -0.30 -7.83
CA TYR A 38 1.98 0.50 -7.99
C TYR A 38 2.44 1.05 -6.63
N ASN A 39 3.72 0.93 -6.27
CA ASN A 39 4.28 1.49 -5.03
C ASN A 39 3.45 1.11 -3.78
N LEU A 40 3.29 -0.18 -3.48
CA LEU A 40 2.59 -0.57 -2.26
C LEU A 40 3.32 0.03 -1.06
N VAL A 41 2.57 0.55 -0.09
CA VAL A 41 3.12 1.02 1.19
C VAL A 41 3.06 -0.13 2.19
N PRO A 42 4.13 -0.94 2.37
CA PRO A 42 4.13 -2.03 3.34
C PRO A 42 4.10 -1.49 4.77
N LEU A 43 3.20 -2.04 5.55
CA LEU A 43 3.04 -1.78 6.97
C LEU A 43 3.82 -2.81 7.79
N THR A 44 4.39 -2.35 8.89
CA THR A 44 4.88 -3.21 9.96
C THR A 44 3.70 -3.81 10.73
N ARG A 45 3.96 -4.88 11.47
CA ARG A 45 2.96 -5.53 12.32
C ARG A 45 2.31 -4.57 13.31
N ASP A 46 3.09 -3.69 13.90
CA ASP A 46 2.57 -2.76 14.91
C ASP A 46 1.73 -1.66 14.25
N GLU A 47 2.07 -1.23 13.03
CA GLU A 47 1.20 -0.38 12.22
C GLU A 47 -0.10 -1.11 11.84
N VAL A 48 -0.06 -2.37 11.37
CA VAL A 48 -1.27 -3.15 11.08
C VAL A 48 -2.21 -3.20 12.28
N LYS A 49 -1.66 -3.37 13.50
CA LYS A 49 -2.45 -3.31 14.74
C LYS A 49 -3.02 -1.94 15.01
N ALA A 50 -2.23 -0.88 14.84
CA ALA A 50 -2.69 0.49 15.04
C ALA A 50 -3.85 0.83 14.09
N PHE A 51 -3.77 0.43 12.82
CA PHE A 51 -4.86 0.57 11.85
C PHE A 51 -6.12 -0.20 12.29
N LEU A 52 -5.99 -1.43 12.80
CA LEU A 52 -7.13 -2.16 13.36
C LEU A 52 -7.71 -1.54 14.61
N ASP A 53 -6.88 -1.01 15.50
CA ASP A 53 -7.30 -0.32 16.73
C ASP A 53 -8.04 0.98 16.40
N ALA A 54 -7.69 1.63 15.29
CA ALA A 54 -8.40 2.76 14.72
C ALA A 54 -9.65 2.38 13.89
N GLY A 55 -9.96 1.08 13.73
CA GLY A 55 -11.11 0.61 12.94
C GLY A 55 -10.93 0.70 11.42
N LEU A 56 -9.69 0.87 10.95
CA LEU A 56 -9.32 1.04 9.52
C LEU A 56 -8.80 -0.27 8.91
N GLY A 57 -9.33 -1.41 9.34
CA GLY A 57 -8.95 -2.73 8.80
C GLY A 57 -9.17 -2.86 7.28
N ASP A 58 -10.21 -2.19 6.79
CA ASP A 58 -10.66 -2.13 5.41
C ASP A 58 -9.80 -1.22 4.49
N ALA A 59 -8.86 -0.47 5.07
CA ALA A 59 -7.88 0.35 4.34
C ALA A 59 -6.63 -0.44 3.91
N MET A 60 -6.47 -1.68 4.39
CA MET A 60 -5.29 -2.51 4.16
C MET A 60 -5.51 -3.56 3.08
N THR A 61 -4.45 -4.01 2.41
CA THR A 61 -4.48 -5.06 1.38
C THR A 61 -3.23 -5.94 1.46
N PRO A 62 -3.33 -7.25 1.19
CA PRO A 62 -2.16 -8.11 1.10
C PRO A 62 -1.43 -7.95 -0.23
N ARG A 63 -0.16 -8.36 -0.24
CA ARG A 63 0.64 -8.61 -1.44
C ARG A 63 1.39 -9.92 -1.27
N LEU A 64 1.19 -10.83 -2.22
CA LEU A 64 1.93 -12.08 -2.37
C LEU A 64 2.99 -11.93 -3.46
N PHE A 65 3.96 -12.84 -3.48
CA PHE A 65 5.06 -12.85 -4.44
C PHE A 65 5.12 -14.18 -5.17
N ARG A 66 5.34 -14.14 -6.49
CA ARG A 66 5.65 -15.33 -7.27
C ARG A 66 7.00 -15.92 -6.81
N ALA A 67 7.10 -17.23 -6.80
CA ALA A 67 8.37 -17.91 -6.56
C ALA A 67 9.23 -17.93 -7.82
N ASP A 68 10.55 -17.92 -7.62
CA ASP A 68 11.48 -18.41 -8.63
C ASP A 68 11.41 -19.95 -8.67
N GLU A 69 11.93 -20.56 -9.73
CA GLU A 69 12.20 -22.00 -9.74
C GLU A 69 13.05 -22.39 -8.52
N GLY A 70 12.54 -23.30 -7.68
CA GLY A 70 13.28 -23.78 -6.52
C GLY A 70 12.43 -24.29 -5.36
N PRO A 71 13.08 -24.76 -4.28
CA PRO A 71 12.42 -25.44 -3.17
C PRO A 71 11.63 -24.52 -2.23
N ASN A 72 11.80 -23.20 -2.35
CA ASN A 72 11.17 -22.21 -1.47
C ASN A 72 9.87 -21.69 -2.10
N SER A 73 8.99 -22.61 -2.48
CA SER A 73 7.73 -22.33 -3.15
C SER A 73 6.58 -23.19 -2.63
N VAL A 74 5.37 -22.67 -2.72
CA VAL A 74 4.13 -23.40 -2.45
C VAL A 74 3.11 -23.08 -3.54
N ARG A 75 2.39 -24.09 -4.01
CA ARG A 75 1.38 -23.93 -5.07
C ARG A 75 0.01 -23.68 -4.44
N VAL A 76 -0.62 -22.55 -4.77
CA VAL A 76 -1.99 -22.23 -4.37
C VAL A 76 -2.72 -21.65 -5.57
N ASP A 77 -3.95 -22.11 -5.85
CA ASP A 77 -4.77 -21.66 -6.98
C ASP A 77 -4.06 -21.67 -8.35
N GLY A 78 -3.11 -22.59 -8.56
CA GLY A 78 -2.33 -22.65 -9.80
C GLY A 78 -1.09 -21.74 -9.83
N TYR A 79 -0.89 -20.85 -8.86
CA TYR A 79 0.25 -19.95 -8.74
C TYR A 79 1.36 -20.53 -7.85
N ASP A 80 2.61 -20.51 -8.32
CA ASP A 80 3.78 -20.78 -7.48
C ASP A 80 4.11 -19.55 -6.65
N LEU A 81 3.86 -19.61 -5.35
CA LEU A 81 4.08 -18.52 -4.41
C LEU A 81 5.39 -18.72 -3.67
N ALA A 82 6.13 -17.64 -3.46
CA ALA A 82 7.31 -17.66 -2.61
C ALA A 82 6.93 -18.10 -1.19
N ALA A 83 7.72 -18.99 -0.60
CA ALA A 83 7.40 -19.59 0.69
C ALA A 83 8.60 -19.62 1.65
N ILE A 84 8.28 -19.66 2.95
CA ILE A 84 9.22 -19.98 4.04
C ILE A 84 8.51 -21.02 4.92
N ASP A 85 9.19 -22.12 5.23
CA ASP A 85 8.64 -23.23 6.03
C ASP A 85 7.29 -23.77 5.51
N GLY A 86 7.09 -23.77 4.20
CA GLY A 86 5.86 -24.23 3.54
C GLY A 86 4.72 -23.20 3.50
N GLY A 87 4.85 -22.07 4.19
CA GLY A 87 3.85 -21.00 4.19
C GLY A 87 4.15 -19.89 3.16
N PRO A 88 3.15 -19.39 2.41
CA PRO A 88 3.32 -18.27 1.49
C PRO A 88 3.79 -16.99 2.22
N VAL A 89 4.78 -16.29 1.65
CA VAL A 89 5.22 -14.99 2.19
C VAL A 89 4.38 -13.84 1.64
N PHE A 90 4.04 -12.88 2.49
CA PHE A 90 3.24 -11.72 2.11
C PHE A 90 3.62 -10.43 2.84
N TYR A 91 3.25 -9.30 2.25
CA TYR A 91 3.13 -8.01 2.92
C TYR A 91 1.67 -7.65 3.17
N VAL A 92 1.43 -6.81 4.18
CA VAL A 92 0.20 -6.03 4.30
C VAL A 92 0.57 -4.58 4.02
N GLY A 93 -0.18 -3.92 3.13
CA GLY A 93 0.03 -2.52 2.80
C GLY A 93 -1.26 -1.74 2.64
N LEU A 94 -1.16 -0.48 2.25
CA LEU A 94 -2.31 0.39 2.05
C LEU A 94 -2.96 0.21 0.69
N ARG A 95 -4.30 0.21 0.65
CA ARG A 95 -5.08 0.14 -0.59
C ARG A 95 -4.85 1.38 -1.45
N LYS A 96 -4.90 1.16 -2.78
CA LYS A 96 -4.86 2.20 -3.79
C LYS A 96 -6.06 2.11 -4.74
N PRO A 97 -7.27 2.53 -4.33
CA PRO A 97 -8.42 2.58 -5.23
C PRO A 97 -8.22 3.59 -6.37
N PRO A 98 -9.01 3.50 -7.46
CA PRO A 98 -9.07 4.57 -8.44
C PRO A 98 -9.58 5.86 -7.78
N LYS A 99 -8.92 6.98 -8.05
CA LYS A 99 -9.31 8.33 -7.59
C LYS A 99 -9.18 9.34 -8.74
N PRO A 100 -10.02 10.38 -8.78
CA PRO A 100 -9.99 11.42 -9.82
C PRO A 100 -8.92 12.47 -9.48
N VAL A 101 -7.65 12.17 -9.74
CA VAL A 101 -6.52 13.02 -9.32
C VAL A 101 -5.89 13.75 -10.51
N GLY A 102 -5.47 14.99 -10.28
CA GLY A 102 -4.80 15.85 -11.27
C GLY A 102 -3.40 16.29 -10.81
N PRO A 103 -2.40 15.39 -10.79
CA PRO A 103 -1.06 15.74 -10.35
C PRO A 103 -0.39 16.78 -11.25
N PHE A 104 0.44 17.67 -10.68
CA PHE A 104 1.23 18.66 -11.45
C PHE A 104 0.41 19.58 -12.37
N GLY A 105 -0.84 19.87 -12.01
CA GLY A 105 -1.73 20.68 -12.83
C GLY A 105 -2.23 19.97 -14.09
N LEU A 106 -2.03 18.64 -14.17
CA LEU A 106 -2.71 17.82 -15.17
C LEU A 106 -4.22 17.81 -14.88
N ASP A 107 -5.00 17.63 -15.95
CA ASP A 107 -6.43 17.41 -15.85
C ASP A 107 -6.73 16.16 -15.00
N ALA A 108 -7.80 16.24 -14.19
CA ALA A 108 -8.22 15.14 -13.35
C ALA A 108 -8.41 13.85 -14.17
N THR A 109 -7.74 12.78 -13.74
CA THR A 109 -7.68 11.49 -14.42
C THR A 109 -7.92 10.37 -13.41
N TRP A 110 -8.58 9.29 -13.83
CA TRP A 110 -8.75 8.11 -12.97
C TRP A 110 -7.42 7.37 -12.81
N LEU A 111 -6.74 7.61 -11.69
CA LEU A 111 -5.49 6.93 -11.33
C LEU A 111 -5.65 6.20 -10.01
N ASP A 112 -5.00 5.05 -9.86
CA ASP A 112 -4.95 4.37 -8.58
C ASP A 112 -4.10 5.19 -7.62
N ALA A 113 -4.66 5.52 -6.45
CA ALA A 113 -3.99 6.36 -5.48
C ALA A 113 -4.28 5.89 -4.06
N CYS A 114 -3.32 6.07 -3.15
CA CYS A 114 -3.46 5.74 -1.74
C CYS A 114 -4.80 6.22 -1.18
N VAL A 115 -5.50 5.34 -0.46
CA VAL A 115 -6.84 5.65 0.08
C VAL A 115 -6.86 6.92 0.94
N PHE A 116 -5.75 7.24 1.61
CA PHE A 116 -5.57 8.44 2.44
C PHE A 116 -5.12 9.69 1.68
N LEU A 117 -4.91 9.61 0.38
CA LEU A 117 -4.52 10.76 -0.44
C LEU A 117 -5.75 11.61 -0.74
N ASP A 118 -5.76 12.87 -0.35
CA ASP A 118 -6.80 13.80 -0.79
C ASP A 118 -6.72 14.01 -2.32
N PRO A 119 -7.82 13.81 -3.09
CA PRO A 119 -7.74 13.79 -4.55
C PRO A 119 -7.51 15.17 -5.19
N GLU A 120 -7.76 16.26 -4.47
CA GLU A 120 -7.65 17.64 -5.00
C GLU A 120 -6.34 18.31 -4.57
N THR A 121 -6.05 18.28 -3.27
CA THR A 121 -4.84 18.87 -2.69
C THR A 121 -3.60 17.99 -2.85
N LEU A 122 -3.82 16.68 -3.07
CA LEU A 122 -2.78 15.64 -3.11
C LEU A 122 -1.99 15.52 -1.79
N ARG A 123 -2.59 15.96 -0.68
CA ARG A 123 -2.02 15.85 0.66
C ARG A 123 -2.49 14.56 1.33
N CYS A 124 -1.64 14.00 2.19
CA CYS A 124 -2.01 12.82 2.99
C CYS A 124 -2.88 13.25 4.17
N ARG A 125 -4.09 12.68 4.27
CA ARG A 125 -5.08 12.96 5.33
C ARG A 125 -4.63 12.50 6.73
N ILE A 126 -3.65 11.60 6.80
CA ILE A 126 -3.14 11.03 8.06
C ILE A 126 -1.70 11.47 8.39
N HIS A 127 -1.14 12.44 7.66
CA HIS A 127 0.28 12.83 7.76
C HIS A 127 0.73 13.18 9.19
N GLU A 128 -0.09 13.92 9.93
CA GLU A 128 0.24 14.40 11.28
C GLU A 128 -0.33 13.50 12.40
N THR A 129 -0.74 12.28 12.05
CA THR A 129 -1.33 11.33 13.00
C THR A 129 -0.35 10.21 13.31
N ASP A 130 -0.56 9.53 14.44
CA ASP A 130 0.19 8.32 14.81
C ASP A 130 -0.01 7.14 13.84
N LEU A 131 -0.98 7.24 12.92
CA LEU A 131 -1.21 6.25 11.86
C LEU A 131 -0.36 6.50 10.61
N TYR A 132 0.38 7.60 10.52
CA TYR A 132 1.24 7.87 9.38
C TYR A 132 2.34 6.79 9.27
N PRO A 133 2.37 5.98 8.19
CA PRO A 133 3.30 4.86 8.13
C PRO A 133 4.77 5.31 8.14
N THR A 134 5.59 4.59 8.89
CA THR A 134 7.05 4.77 8.95
C THR A 134 7.68 4.69 7.57
N THR A 135 7.20 3.75 6.73
CA THR A 135 7.63 3.65 5.33
C THR A 135 7.43 4.99 4.60
N CYS A 136 6.28 5.65 4.76
CA CYS A 136 6.00 6.94 4.12
C CYS A 136 6.88 8.07 4.67
N ALA A 137 7.13 8.10 5.97
CA ALA A 137 7.99 9.10 6.61
C ALA A 137 9.46 9.00 6.14
N ASP A 138 9.93 7.80 5.86
CA ASP A 138 11.33 7.53 5.55
C ASP A 138 11.62 7.35 4.04
N TYR A 139 10.60 7.28 3.19
CA TYR A 139 10.70 6.77 1.80
C TYR A 139 11.73 7.49 0.91
N PRO A 140 11.87 8.82 0.88
CA PRO A 140 12.97 9.42 0.14
C PRO A 140 14.33 9.20 0.84
N GLY A 141 14.37 9.17 2.17
CA GLY A 141 15.61 9.08 2.96
C GLY A 141 16.29 7.72 2.85
N GLN A 142 15.52 6.66 2.69
CA GLN A 142 16.04 5.30 2.46
C GLN A 142 16.74 5.22 1.10
N ASN A 143 16.10 5.71 0.04
CA ASN A 143 16.67 5.72 -1.30
C ASN A 143 17.94 6.58 -1.37
N LEU A 144 17.91 7.79 -0.79
CA LEU A 144 19.07 8.68 -0.70
C LEU A 144 20.24 8.02 0.04
N THR A 145 19.97 7.32 1.16
CA THR A 145 21.02 6.59 1.89
C THR A 145 21.62 5.44 1.08
N LEU A 146 20.82 4.79 0.24
CA LEU A 146 21.26 3.71 -0.65
C LEU A 146 21.87 4.23 -1.95
N GLY A 147 21.98 5.55 -2.14
CA GLY A 147 22.47 6.16 -3.37
C GLY A 147 21.62 5.80 -4.59
N THR A 148 20.33 5.56 -4.37
CA THR A 148 19.36 5.19 -5.41
C THR A 148 18.38 6.32 -5.63
N GLU A 149 17.97 6.52 -6.88
CA GLU A 149 16.95 7.50 -7.25
C GLU A 149 15.66 7.33 -6.42
N THR A 150 15.15 8.45 -5.91
CA THR A 150 13.85 8.58 -5.26
C THR A 150 12.74 8.81 -6.28
N GLU A 151 11.49 8.47 -5.92
CA GLU A 151 10.34 8.88 -6.74
C GLU A 151 10.23 10.41 -6.84
N CYS A 152 10.71 11.16 -5.85
CA CYS A 152 10.75 12.61 -5.88
C CYS A 152 11.65 13.11 -7.01
N GLU A 153 12.90 12.65 -7.09
CA GLU A 153 13.85 13.01 -8.16
C GLU A 153 13.34 12.62 -9.55
N ARG A 154 12.72 11.44 -9.67
CA ARG A 154 12.13 10.97 -10.93
C ARG A 154 10.99 11.89 -11.40
N VAL A 155 10.11 12.25 -10.47
CA VAL A 155 8.95 13.09 -10.74
C VAL A 155 9.38 14.53 -11.08
N GLU A 156 10.34 15.09 -10.33
CA GLU A 156 10.95 16.39 -10.61
C GLU A 156 11.59 16.43 -12.00
N ARG A 157 12.28 15.36 -12.41
CA ARG A 157 12.84 15.25 -13.77
C ARG A 157 11.76 15.28 -14.86
N SER A 158 10.62 14.65 -14.59
CA SER A 158 9.55 14.47 -15.59
C SER A 158 8.62 15.69 -15.70
N TYR A 159 8.35 16.36 -14.59
CA TYR A 159 7.31 17.40 -14.49
C TYR A 159 7.81 18.74 -13.89
N GLY A 160 9.06 18.79 -13.41
CA GLY A 160 9.66 19.97 -12.76
C GLY A 160 9.27 20.17 -11.29
N GLY A 161 9.81 21.25 -10.71
CA GLY A 161 9.60 21.66 -9.31
C GLY A 161 10.64 21.11 -8.33
N ASP A 162 10.55 21.54 -7.07
CA ASP A 162 11.43 21.14 -5.97
C ASP A 162 10.62 20.37 -4.90
N ARG A 163 10.84 19.06 -4.78
CA ARG A 163 10.15 18.14 -3.85
C ARG A 163 11.08 17.67 -2.75
N LEU A 164 12.33 17.36 -3.06
CA LEU A 164 13.37 17.18 -2.04
C LEU A 164 13.86 18.54 -1.56
N LEU A 165 13.18 19.10 -0.55
CA LEU A 165 13.57 20.39 0.05
C LEU A 165 14.85 20.28 0.91
N ASN A 166 15.20 19.07 1.32
CA ASN A 166 16.45 18.72 1.98
C ASN A 166 16.75 17.24 1.73
N ASP A 167 17.91 16.97 1.14
CA ASP A 167 18.43 15.66 0.73
C ASP A 167 19.29 14.98 1.80
N ASP A 168 19.43 15.56 2.99
CA ASP A 168 20.07 14.90 4.13
C ASP A 168 19.16 13.75 4.62
N PRO A 169 19.58 12.48 4.45
CA PRO A 169 18.83 11.36 5.00
C PRO A 169 18.80 11.46 6.53
N PRO A 170 17.71 11.01 7.19
CA PRO A 170 17.65 11.05 8.64
C PRO A 170 18.79 10.21 9.25
N GLU A 171 19.39 10.70 10.33
CA GLU A 171 20.52 10.02 11.03
C GLU A 171 20.21 8.57 11.43
N ARG A 172 18.91 8.24 11.57
CA ARG A 172 18.43 6.89 11.84
C ARG A 172 17.22 6.56 10.98
N LEU A 173 17.42 5.68 10.00
CA LEU A 173 16.34 5.08 9.23
C LEU A 173 15.55 4.11 10.11
N ARG A 174 14.23 4.28 10.14
CA ARG A 174 13.32 3.38 10.84
C ARG A 174 12.72 2.43 9.78
N GLY A 175 12.53 1.16 10.13
CA GLY A 175 11.80 0.23 9.25
C GLY A 175 12.54 -0.37 8.05
N LEU A 176 13.85 -0.12 7.84
CA LEU A 176 14.70 -0.95 6.97
C LEU A 176 15.03 -2.28 7.68
N ALA A 177 14.01 -3.13 7.83
CA ALA A 177 14.18 -4.49 8.33
C ALA A 177 14.79 -5.36 7.22
N LEU A 178 16.08 -5.19 6.94
CA LEU A 178 16.78 -5.87 5.83
C LEU A 178 17.33 -7.27 6.19
N GLY A 179 17.16 -7.72 7.43
CA GLY A 179 17.64 -9.03 7.90
C GLY A 179 16.51 -9.91 8.45
N PRO A 180 16.83 -11.06 9.08
CA PRO A 180 15.84 -12.00 9.62
C PRO A 180 14.80 -11.37 10.56
N GLN A 181 15.14 -10.24 11.19
CA GLN A 181 14.22 -9.44 12.00
C GLN A 181 13.01 -8.87 11.23
N ALA A 182 13.01 -8.87 9.89
CA ALA A 182 11.85 -8.49 9.09
C ALA A 182 10.73 -9.52 9.18
N LEU A 183 11.07 -10.79 9.39
CA LEU A 183 10.12 -11.88 9.44
C LEU A 183 9.20 -11.71 10.65
N GLY A 184 7.89 -11.77 10.43
CA GLY A 184 6.85 -11.51 11.43
C GLY A 184 6.75 -10.05 11.92
N ALA A 185 7.61 -9.15 11.43
CA ALA A 185 7.60 -7.73 11.76
C ALA A 185 7.14 -6.83 10.61
N LYS A 186 7.47 -7.21 9.36
CA LYS A 186 7.05 -6.50 8.13
C LYS A 186 6.79 -7.48 6.99
N LEU A 187 7.60 -8.53 6.88
CA LEU A 187 7.37 -9.69 6.01
C LEU A 187 6.68 -10.78 6.82
N PHE A 188 5.54 -11.28 6.36
CA PHE A 188 4.74 -12.27 7.07
C PHE A 188 4.73 -13.61 6.33
N VAL A 189 4.39 -14.67 7.05
CA VAL A 189 4.18 -16.03 6.49
C VAL A 189 2.76 -16.45 6.84
N TYR A 190 1.98 -16.85 5.85
CA TYR A 190 0.64 -17.37 6.08
C TYR A 190 0.75 -18.83 6.56
N PRO A 191 0.14 -19.20 7.71
CA PRO A 191 0.43 -20.46 8.38
C PRO A 191 -0.12 -21.69 7.65
N ASP A 192 -1.28 -21.58 7.01
CA ASP A 192 -1.94 -22.68 6.31
C ASP A 192 -2.30 -22.27 4.86
N PRO A 193 -1.53 -22.72 3.84
CA PRO A 193 -1.81 -22.36 2.45
C PRO A 193 -3.17 -22.89 1.94
N GLU A 194 -3.74 -23.95 2.54
CA GLU A 194 -5.03 -24.51 2.09
C GLU A 194 -6.20 -23.54 2.37
N GLU A 195 -6.11 -22.73 3.43
CA GLU A 195 -7.11 -21.69 3.71
C GLU A 195 -7.15 -20.58 2.65
N LEU A 196 -6.11 -20.47 1.81
CA LEU A 196 -6.02 -19.47 0.75
C LEU A 196 -6.62 -19.95 -0.58
N ALA A 197 -7.26 -21.12 -0.61
CA ALA A 197 -7.95 -21.61 -1.80
C ALA A 197 -9.01 -20.62 -2.31
N GLY A 198 -8.91 -20.26 -3.59
CA GLY A 198 -9.68 -19.23 -4.29
C GLY A 198 -9.32 -17.79 -3.92
N VAL A 199 -8.58 -17.56 -2.82
CA VAL A 199 -8.18 -16.23 -2.36
C VAL A 199 -7.05 -15.69 -3.23
N VAL A 200 -6.10 -16.55 -3.60
CA VAL A 200 -4.92 -16.17 -4.38
C VAL A 200 -5.32 -15.83 -5.81
N ASP A 201 -6.26 -16.57 -6.39
CA ASP A 201 -6.80 -16.26 -7.72
C ASP A 201 -7.50 -14.89 -7.75
N ARG A 202 -8.38 -14.62 -6.77
CA ARG A 202 -9.02 -13.28 -6.63
C ARG A 202 -8.00 -12.17 -6.40
N LEU A 203 -6.94 -12.41 -5.64
CA LEU A 203 -5.86 -11.43 -5.47
C LEU A 203 -5.16 -11.12 -6.79
N ALA A 204 -4.81 -12.15 -7.57
CA ALA A 204 -4.17 -12.01 -8.87
C ALA A 204 -5.07 -11.30 -9.89
N ALA A 205 -6.38 -11.52 -9.82
CA ALA A 205 -7.38 -10.87 -10.69
C ALA A 205 -7.73 -9.42 -10.26
N GLY A 206 -7.29 -8.97 -9.07
CA GLY A 206 -7.68 -7.66 -8.53
C GLY A 206 -9.10 -7.63 -7.94
N GLU A 207 -9.67 -8.80 -7.62
CA GLU A 207 -11.05 -9.00 -7.16
C GLU A 207 -11.10 -9.39 -5.67
N THR A 208 -10.10 -8.99 -4.89
CA THR A 208 -9.98 -9.34 -3.47
C THR A 208 -11.17 -8.82 -2.67
N THR A 209 -11.77 -9.67 -1.84
CA THR A 209 -12.89 -9.32 -0.95
C THR A 209 -12.41 -8.83 0.43
N ASP A 210 -13.31 -8.31 1.26
CA ASP A 210 -12.98 -7.94 2.65
C ASP A 210 -12.58 -9.16 3.49
N ALA A 211 -13.25 -10.30 3.27
CA ALA A 211 -12.91 -11.56 3.93
C ALA A 211 -11.49 -12.02 3.55
N ASP A 212 -11.12 -11.88 2.27
CA ASP A 212 -9.78 -12.20 1.79
C ASP A 212 -8.72 -11.32 2.46
N ARG A 213 -8.92 -10.01 2.48
CA ARG A 213 -8.02 -9.05 3.17
C ARG A 213 -7.88 -9.39 4.65
N ALA A 214 -8.99 -9.70 5.31
CA ALA A 214 -9.03 -9.99 6.73
C ALA A 214 -8.19 -11.22 7.14
N LEU A 215 -8.05 -12.23 6.27
CA LEU A 215 -7.18 -13.39 6.50
C LEU A 215 -5.73 -12.93 6.75
N PHE A 216 -5.20 -12.14 5.83
CA PHE A 216 -3.81 -11.68 5.88
C PHE A 216 -3.57 -10.64 6.99
N VAL A 217 -4.53 -9.74 7.20
CA VAL A 217 -4.46 -8.76 8.30
C VAL A 217 -4.44 -9.50 9.65
N GLY A 218 -5.29 -10.51 9.83
CA GLY A 218 -5.25 -11.37 11.00
C GLY A 218 -3.90 -12.06 11.19
N ALA A 219 -3.41 -12.76 10.17
CA ALA A 219 -2.12 -13.45 10.22
C ALA A 219 -0.95 -12.49 10.55
N ALA A 220 -0.95 -11.27 10.00
CA ALA A 220 0.06 -10.26 10.31
C ALA A 220 0.02 -9.83 11.79
N VAL A 221 -1.17 -9.59 12.35
CA VAL A 221 -1.34 -9.26 13.80
C VAL A 221 -0.84 -10.40 14.70
N GLY A 222 -1.18 -11.63 14.34
CA GLY A 222 -0.80 -12.84 15.07
C GLY A 222 0.69 -13.18 14.95
N SER A 223 1.39 -12.68 13.93
CA SER A 223 2.79 -13.00 13.66
C SER A 223 3.73 -12.63 14.82
N ARG A 224 4.81 -13.40 14.97
CA ARG A 224 5.85 -13.18 15.97
C ARG A 224 7.17 -12.73 15.31
N PRO A 225 7.68 -11.52 15.63
CA PRO A 225 8.93 -11.02 15.06
C PRO A 225 10.10 -11.99 15.19
N GLY A 226 10.87 -12.13 14.11
CA GLY A 226 12.01 -13.05 13.98
C GLY A 226 11.65 -14.51 13.71
N THR A 227 10.38 -14.86 13.52
CA THR A 227 9.93 -16.25 13.34
C THR A 227 8.78 -16.36 12.33
N THR A 228 8.54 -17.57 11.81
CA THR A 228 7.35 -17.91 11.00
C THR A 228 6.10 -18.18 11.84
N ALA A 229 6.21 -18.17 13.17
CA ALA A 229 5.10 -18.53 14.05
C ALA A 229 4.02 -17.45 14.12
N VAL A 230 2.76 -17.89 14.07
CA VAL A 230 1.56 -17.05 14.19
C VAL A 230 0.77 -17.48 15.43
N ASP A 231 0.41 -16.52 16.27
CA ASP A 231 -0.51 -16.70 17.39
C ASP A 231 -1.94 -16.79 16.86
N GLU A 232 -2.50 -18.00 16.79
CA GLU A 232 -3.81 -18.28 16.20
C GLU A 232 -4.95 -17.47 16.83
N ALA A 233 -4.94 -17.31 18.17
CA ALA A 233 -5.98 -16.57 18.86
C ALA A 233 -5.96 -15.09 18.48
N LYS A 234 -4.76 -14.49 18.38
CA LYS A 234 -4.60 -13.11 17.90
C LYS A 234 -4.92 -12.97 16.43
N ALA A 235 -4.54 -13.95 15.61
CA ALA A 235 -4.84 -13.94 14.18
C ALA A 235 -6.34 -14.00 13.92
N LYS A 236 -7.06 -14.88 14.62
CA LYS A 236 -8.51 -14.98 14.56
C LYS A 236 -9.19 -13.67 15.00
N SER A 237 -8.78 -13.12 16.14
CA SER A 237 -9.32 -11.84 16.62
C SER A 237 -9.03 -10.68 15.66
N GLY A 238 -7.82 -10.61 15.10
CA GLY A 238 -7.45 -9.61 14.09
C GLY A 238 -8.27 -9.75 12.82
N ARG A 239 -8.48 -10.98 12.34
CA ARG A 239 -9.33 -11.28 11.17
C ARG A 239 -10.77 -10.83 11.40
N GLU A 240 -11.37 -11.21 12.53
CA GLU A 240 -12.75 -10.82 12.86
C GLU A 240 -12.89 -9.29 12.92
N ARG A 241 -11.93 -8.59 13.51
CA ARG A 241 -11.92 -7.12 13.56
C ARG A 241 -11.75 -6.49 12.17
N ALA A 242 -10.86 -7.03 11.34
CA ALA A 242 -10.64 -6.55 9.98
C ALA A 242 -11.88 -6.76 9.10
N GLN A 243 -12.51 -7.94 9.19
CA GLN A 243 -13.68 -8.29 8.40
C GLN A 243 -14.91 -7.46 8.77
N ASN A 244 -15.03 -7.05 10.04
CA ASN A 244 -16.11 -6.19 10.52
C ASN A 244 -15.74 -4.69 10.50
N ALA A 245 -14.56 -4.33 9.98
CA ALA A 245 -14.19 -2.93 9.83
C ALA A 245 -15.07 -2.28 8.75
N SER A 246 -15.71 -1.17 9.12
CA SER A 246 -16.54 -0.37 8.23
C SER A 246 -16.18 1.09 8.47
N SER A 247 -15.12 1.54 7.81
CA SER A 247 -14.64 2.91 7.93
C SER A 247 -15.05 3.75 6.72
N TRP A 248 -14.74 5.05 6.76
CA TRP A 248 -14.89 5.91 5.60
C TRP A 248 -14.06 5.42 4.39
N ALA A 249 -12.98 4.66 4.63
CA ALA A 249 -12.08 4.20 3.58
C ALA A 249 -12.77 3.25 2.61
N SER A 250 -13.49 2.23 3.11
CA SER A 250 -14.27 1.33 2.24
C SER A 250 -15.37 2.08 1.50
N THR A 251 -16.12 2.96 2.19
CA THR A 251 -17.17 3.78 1.58
C THR A 251 -16.64 4.64 0.42
N VAL A 252 -15.49 5.29 0.62
CA VAL A 252 -14.84 6.10 -0.43
C VAL A 252 -14.34 5.22 -1.57
N VAL A 253 -13.74 4.06 -1.27
CA VAL A 253 -13.27 3.11 -2.29
C VAL A 253 -14.44 2.62 -3.15
N GLU A 254 -15.55 2.21 -2.54
CA GLU A 254 -16.76 1.77 -3.25
C GLU A 254 -17.34 2.88 -4.11
N MET A 255 -17.47 4.09 -3.54
CA MET A 255 -17.96 5.27 -4.26
C MET A 255 -17.15 5.54 -5.53
N TRP A 256 -15.81 5.54 -5.43
CA TRP A 256 -14.96 5.82 -6.59
C TRP A 256 -14.88 4.65 -7.57
N THR A 257 -14.78 3.42 -7.08
CA THR A 257 -14.76 2.24 -7.95
C THR A 257 -16.05 2.14 -8.78
N GLY A 258 -17.21 2.48 -8.21
CA GLY A 258 -18.49 2.49 -8.93
C GLY A 258 -18.63 3.61 -9.98
N GLN A 259 -17.79 4.63 -9.94
CA GLN A 259 -17.78 5.75 -10.90
C GLN A 259 -16.61 5.70 -11.88
N ALA A 260 -15.51 5.04 -11.49
CA ALA A 260 -14.29 5.03 -12.25
C ALA A 260 -14.50 4.40 -13.63
N GLY A 261 -13.96 5.07 -14.64
CA GLY A 261 -13.84 4.51 -15.97
C GLY A 261 -12.61 3.59 -16.06
N ARG A 262 -12.06 3.49 -17.27
CA ARG A 262 -10.78 2.82 -17.48
C ARG A 262 -9.67 3.58 -16.76
N ARG A 263 -8.72 2.88 -16.11
CA ARG A 263 -7.50 3.50 -15.56
C ARG A 263 -6.83 4.38 -16.62
N GLY A 264 -6.52 5.64 -16.28
CA GLY A 264 -5.97 6.66 -17.17
C GLY A 264 -7.00 7.42 -18.02
N SER A 265 -8.30 7.16 -17.85
CA SER A 265 -9.34 7.94 -18.56
C SER A 265 -9.66 9.26 -17.85
N ASP A 266 -10.24 10.19 -18.61
CA ASP A 266 -10.69 11.49 -18.14
C ASP A 266 -11.62 11.39 -16.93
N ALA A 267 -11.39 12.27 -15.94
CA ALA A 267 -12.20 12.41 -14.74
C ALA A 267 -12.59 13.88 -14.47
N ARG A 268 -12.49 14.78 -15.46
CA ARG A 268 -12.77 16.22 -15.27
C ARG A 268 -14.22 16.53 -14.92
N SER A 269 -15.13 15.62 -15.25
CA SER A 269 -16.53 15.74 -14.86
C SER A 269 -16.76 15.54 -13.36
N VAL A 270 -15.77 15.01 -12.63
CA VAL A 270 -15.87 14.83 -11.18
C VAL A 270 -15.45 16.14 -10.51
N THR A 271 -16.40 16.82 -9.89
CA THR A 271 -16.16 18.02 -9.09
C THR A 271 -16.24 17.69 -7.60
N ASP A 272 -15.61 18.55 -6.78
CA ASP A 272 -15.68 18.54 -5.31
C ASP A 272 -15.29 17.17 -4.73
N ALA A 273 -14.27 16.53 -5.30
CA ALA A 273 -13.87 15.17 -4.97
C ALA A 273 -13.43 15.06 -3.50
N ALA A 274 -12.70 16.05 -2.99
CA ALA A 274 -12.30 16.09 -1.58
C ALA A 274 -13.51 16.19 -0.64
N GLU A 275 -14.44 17.11 -0.94
CA GLU A 275 -15.66 17.31 -0.16
C GLU A 275 -16.57 16.06 -0.19
N ARG A 276 -16.60 15.35 -1.33
CA ARG A 276 -17.33 14.09 -1.47
C ARG A 276 -16.78 13.00 -0.55
N GLU A 277 -15.47 12.88 -0.43
CA GLU A 277 -14.84 11.94 0.53
C GLU A 277 -15.13 12.35 1.98
N GLU A 278 -15.07 13.65 2.28
CA GLU A 278 -15.37 14.18 3.61
C GLU A 278 -16.83 13.94 4.03
N ARG A 279 -17.78 14.04 3.09
CA ARG A 279 -19.18 13.64 3.31
C ARG A 279 -19.34 12.15 3.62
N GLN A 280 -18.38 11.30 3.21
CA GLN A 280 -18.33 9.88 3.60
C GLN A 280 -17.55 9.64 4.90
N GLY A 281 -17.09 10.70 5.58
CA GLY A 281 -16.37 10.63 6.85
C GLY A 281 -14.85 10.64 6.74
N ALA A 282 -14.28 10.90 5.56
CA ALA A 282 -12.84 11.10 5.45
C ALA A 282 -12.41 12.35 6.25
N PRO A 283 -11.33 12.28 7.03
CA PRO A 283 -10.82 13.46 7.75
C PRO A 283 -10.25 14.47 6.75
N PRO A 284 -10.37 15.78 6.98
CA PRO A 284 -9.86 16.80 6.06
C PRO A 284 -8.36 16.62 5.82
N ALA A 285 -7.89 17.05 4.64
CA ALA A 285 -6.46 17.09 4.36
C ALA A 285 -5.74 17.99 5.37
N ALA A 286 -4.61 17.53 5.91
CA ALA A 286 -3.83 18.32 6.84
C ALA A 286 -3.25 19.58 6.16
N GLU A 287 -3.21 20.71 6.88
CA GLU A 287 -2.60 21.95 6.43
C GLU A 287 -1.11 21.94 6.77
N TRP A 288 -0.26 21.53 5.81
CA TRP A 288 1.19 21.55 5.94
C TRP A 288 1.87 21.92 4.63
#